data_AF-A0A0F7EFL0-F1
#
_entry.id   AF-A0A0F7EFL0-F1
#
_cell.length_a   1.000
_cell.length_b   1.000
_cell.length_c   1.000
_cell.angle_alpha   90.00
_cell.angle_beta   90.00
_cell.angle_gamma   90.00
#
_symmetry.space_group_name_H-M   'P 1'
#
loop_
_entity.id
_entity.type
_entity.pdbx_description
1 polymer ?
#
loop_
_entity_poly.entity_id
_entity_poly.type
_entity_poly.pdbx_seq_one_letter_code
_entity_poly.pdbx_strand_id
1 'polypeptide(L)'
;MKNDFIEFSYVFQQHVLINMQNSETDERENSFTDYMMSCLIEDGTLEDGTPLYYRKGGMQINGYSFVEEMGILNLFVSKYNASSPPVNVRISDLESTMNRLFMFLKKTLNGLNNNLEKGTPLNDLILKLIEVKESLVKVNLYFLTDGVIKKAWNKELSLDNLEIEVHIWDLERLFRNITSGKNREAIEIDFERLGGSIPCLEMPEKNETYETYLAIFPADLLVEIYGKYRSRLLEGNVRSFLQIRGSVNKGIRDTIKNEPHMFLAYNNGISAVAENIDIVKNTEGLAIRRVRDFQIVNGGQTTATLYQVNKKDRISLKGVNVQVKLTVVSDPTMVGEIVPKISEYANSQNKIQGADFSSNHPYHRTLEELSRTVWAPVVRGMQRQTKWYYERARGQYLVDRGRENTLTYKRNFDAEFPKHQKFDKTELAKYVFVWHQKPYLVSRGAQKNFNEFMDYINKEKLPLPVQIDYERLIALAILYKKAEQLLKEQKQSYPAYRSYIVAYSIAWISYVTDGEIDLDTIWRNQDISESIKESIKYILPYANQHIVNAPGNGNISEWCKKKECWDALTKLNIDIPDSLLD
;
A
#
# COMPACT_ATOMS: atom_id res chain seq x y z
N MET A 1 10.42 -28.28 9.75
CA MET A 1 10.82 -27.88 8.37
C MET A 1 9.87 -28.39 7.30
N LYS A 2 9.68 -29.71 7.08
CA LYS A 2 8.83 -30.20 5.98
C LYS A 2 7.32 -29.94 6.18
N ASN A 3 6.82 -30.05 7.42
CA ASN A 3 5.43 -29.67 7.75
C ASN A 3 5.23 -28.15 7.66
N ASP A 4 6.13 -27.37 8.25
CA ASP A 4 6.10 -25.89 8.23
C ASP A 4 6.09 -25.33 6.80
N PHE A 5 6.85 -25.94 5.88
CA PHE A 5 6.85 -25.55 4.47
C PHE A 5 5.51 -25.83 3.77
N ILE A 6 4.86 -26.95 4.09
CA ILE A 6 3.54 -27.29 3.52
C ILE A 6 2.47 -26.36 4.06
N GLU A 7 2.49 -26.06 5.37
CA GLU A 7 1.56 -25.10 5.98
C GLU A 7 1.74 -23.69 5.40
N PHE A 8 3.00 -23.24 5.28
CA PHE A 8 3.34 -22.00 4.59
C PHE A 8 2.76 -21.96 3.17
N SER A 9 2.88 -23.07 2.40
CA SER A 9 2.32 -23.12 1.05
C SER A 9 0.79 -22.95 1.01
N TYR A 10 0.08 -23.45 2.02
CA TYR A 10 -1.37 -23.30 2.11
C TYR A 10 -1.75 -21.86 2.42
N VAL A 11 -1.10 -21.26 3.42
CA VAL A 11 -1.30 -19.85 3.81
C VAL A 11 -0.98 -18.91 2.65
N PHE A 12 0.13 -19.15 1.95
CA PHE A 12 0.55 -18.38 0.77
C PHE A 12 -0.55 -18.36 -0.31
N GLN A 13 -1.15 -19.51 -0.62
CA GLN A 13 -2.24 -19.60 -1.61
C GLN A 13 -3.51 -18.85 -1.16
N GLN A 14 -3.84 -18.84 0.14
CA GLN A 14 -4.97 -18.05 0.65
C GLN A 14 -4.75 -16.56 0.47
N HIS A 15 -3.53 -16.06 0.71
CA HIS A 15 -3.21 -14.65 0.48
C HIS A 15 -3.31 -14.26 -0.99
N VAL A 16 -2.86 -15.12 -1.92
CA VAL A 16 -3.05 -14.89 -3.36
C VAL A 16 -4.54 -14.78 -3.73
N LEU A 17 -5.40 -15.64 -3.14
CA LEU A 17 -6.85 -15.58 -3.37
C LEU A 17 -7.51 -14.34 -2.77
N ILE A 18 -7.08 -13.89 -1.59
CA ILE A 18 -7.56 -12.64 -0.98
C ILE A 18 -7.16 -11.45 -1.86
N ASN A 19 -5.93 -11.44 -2.37
CA ASN A 19 -5.47 -10.37 -3.26
C ASN A 19 -6.29 -10.34 -4.56
N MET A 20 -6.66 -11.51 -5.09
CA MET A 20 -7.54 -11.62 -6.26
C MET A 20 -8.90 -10.94 -6.04
N GLN A 21 -9.52 -11.10 -4.87
CA GLN A 21 -10.83 -10.47 -4.57
C GLN A 21 -10.77 -8.94 -4.50
N ASN A 22 -9.59 -8.38 -4.25
CA ASN A 22 -9.38 -6.94 -4.14
C ASN A 22 -8.82 -6.30 -5.43
N SER A 23 -8.31 -7.12 -6.36
CA SER A 23 -7.73 -6.66 -7.63
C SER A 23 -8.77 -6.61 -8.76
N GLU A 24 -8.71 -5.59 -9.61
CA GLU A 24 -9.60 -5.45 -10.80
C GLU A 24 -9.19 -6.36 -12.00
N THR A 25 -8.27 -7.30 -11.81
CA THR A 25 -7.73 -8.16 -12.87
C THR A 25 -8.23 -9.61 -12.77
N ASP A 26 -8.85 -10.13 -13.83
CA ASP A 26 -9.44 -11.48 -13.89
C ASP A 26 -8.42 -12.66 -13.97
N GLU A 27 -7.12 -12.38 -13.98
CA GLU A 27 -6.08 -13.40 -14.19
C GLU A 27 -5.34 -13.76 -12.90
N ARG A 28 -5.51 -15.00 -12.44
CA ARG A 28 -4.91 -15.53 -11.19
C ARG A 28 -3.38 -15.38 -11.11
N GLU A 29 -2.70 -15.45 -12.25
CA GLU A 29 -1.23 -15.31 -12.33
C GLU A 29 -0.78 -13.88 -12.00
N ASN A 30 -1.62 -12.86 -12.25
CA ASN A 30 -1.31 -11.46 -11.95
C ASN A 30 -1.42 -11.18 -10.45
N SER A 31 -2.47 -11.66 -9.79
CA SER A 31 -2.61 -11.57 -8.33
C SER A 31 -1.48 -12.32 -7.60
N PHE A 32 -1.04 -13.46 -8.14
CA PHE A 32 0.15 -14.16 -7.65
C PHE A 32 1.42 -13.32 -7.80
N THR A 33 1.63 -12.72 -8.97
CA THR A 33 2.82 -11.89 -9.24
C THR A 33 2.87 -10.69 -8.29
N ASP A 34 1.75 -10.00 -8.13
CA ASP A 34 1.62 -8.86 -7.23
C ASP A 34 1.92 -9.23 -5.77
N TYR A 35 1.40 -10.38 -5.31
CA TYR A 35 1.68 -10.89 -3.97
C TYR A 35 3.16 -11.29 -3.79
N MET A 36 3.75 -12.02 -4.76
CA MET A 36 5.18 -12.35 -4.72
C MET A 36 6.08 -11.10 -4.68
N MET A 37 5.80 -10.11 -5.54
CA MET A 37 6.55 -8.84 -5.51
C MET A 37 6.40 -8.13 -4.18
N SER A 38 5.21 -8.15 -3.57
CA SER A 38 5.00 -7.61 -2.22
C SER A 38 5.90 -8.30 -1.19
N CYS A 39 5.99 -9.64 -1.20
CA CYS A 39 6.90 -10.37 -0.31
C CYS A 39 8.38 -10.00 -0.53
N LEU A 40 8.81 -9.83 -1.78
CA LEU A 40 10.19 -9.43 -2.12
C LEU A 40 10.50 -7.96 -1.78
N ILE A 41 9.49 -7.10 -1.76
CA ILE A 41 9.62 -5.72 -1.26
C ILE A 41 9.73 -5.74 0.27
N GLU A 42 8.95 -6.61 0.93
CA GLU A 42 8.97 -6.79 2.39
C GLU A 42 10.32 -7.32 2.91
N ASP A 43 10.96 -8.25 2.19
CA ASP A 43 12.28 -8.79 2.56
C ASP A 43 13.47 -7.89 2.15
N GLY A 44 13.19 -6.79 1.42
CA GLY A 44 14.18 -5.82 0.96
C GLY A 44 14.97 -6.25 -0.26
N THR A 45 14.63 -7.37 -0.91
CA THR A 45 15.16 -7.77 -2.22
C THR A 45 14.81 -6.72 -3.29
N LEU A 46 13.63 -6.10 -3.17
CA LEU A 46 13.13 -5.07 -4.07
C LEU A 46 12.80 -3.77 -3.32
N GLU A 47 12.94 -2.62 -3.99
CA GLU A 47 12.49 -1.33 -3.45
C GLU A 47 11.00 -1.08 -3.71
N ASP A 48 10.56 -1.37 -4.93
CA ASP A 48 9.17 -1.28 -5.38
C ASP A 48 8.89 -2.28 -6.53
N GLY A 49 7.65 -2.30 -7.03
CA GLY A 49 7.18 -3.18 -8.10
C GLY A 49 5.86 -2.69 -8.70
N THR A 50 5.79 -2.67 -10.03
CA THR A 50 4.57 -2.38 -10.79
C THR A 50 4.12 -3.64 -11.55
N PRO A 51 2.92 -4.17 -11.28
CA PRO A 51 2.39 -5.30 -12.03
C PRO A 51 2.10 -4.90 -13.49
N LEU A 52 2.44 -5.77 -14.42
CA LEU A 52 2.22 -5.57 -15.85
C LEU A 52 2.08 -6.92 -16.52
N TYR A 53 0.90 -7.24 -17.05
CA TYR A 53 0.73 -8.48 -17.80
C TYR A 53 0.88 -8.26 -19.30
N TYR A 54 1.82 -8.98 -19.90
CA TYR A 54 1.92 -9.08 -21.35
C TYR A 54 2.48 -10.43 -21.77
N ARG A 55 1.78 -11.12 -22.68
CA ARG A 55 2.22 -12.39 -23.26
C ARG A 55 1.82 -12.51 -24.73
N LYS A 56 2.75 -12.24 -25.64
CA LYS A 56 2.53 -12.32 -27.10
C LYS A 56 3.86 -12.50 -27.85
N GLY A 57 3.84 -13.16 -29.01
CA GLY A 57 5.00 -13.21 -29.93
C GLY A 57 6.27 -13.81 -29.32
N GLY A 58 6.13 -14.81 -28.44
CA GLY A 58 7.25 -15.41 -27.72
C GLY A 58 7.84 -14.54 -26.61
N MET A 59 7.16 -13.48 -26.18
CA MET A 59 7.55 -12.62 -25.07
C MET A 59 6.59 -12.79 -23.91
N GLN A 60 7.09 -12.62 -22.68
CA GLN A 60 6.27 -12.58 -21.47
C GLN A 60 6.90 -11.64 -20.45
N ILE A 61 6.07 -10.82 -19.80
CA ILE A 61 6.40 -10.02 -18.62
C ILE A 61 5.16 -9.97 -17.72
N ASN A 62 5.38 -10.03 -16.41
CA ASN A 62 4.33 -9.99 -15.39
C ASN A 62 4.48 -8.78 -14.43
N GLY A 63 5.61 -8.06 -14.47
CA GLY A 63 5.83 -6.82 -13.74
C GLY A 63 7.20 -6.21 -14.00
N TYR A 64 7.45 -5.03 -13.44
CA TYR A 64 8.75 -4.36 -13.50
C TYR A 64 8.98 -3.40 -12.30
N SER A 65 10.22 -3.02 -12.04
CA SER A 65 10.59 -1.86 -11.21
C SER A 65 11.85 -1.17 -11.68
N PHE A 66 12.00 0.10 -11.29
CA PHE A 66 13.14 0.94 -11.65
C PHE A 66 13.75 1.56 -10.41
N VAL A 67 15.06 1.34 -10.22
CA VAL A 67 15.87 2.11 -9.27
C VAL A 67 16.64 3.15 -10.07
N GLU A 68 15.96 4.27 -10.39
CA GLU A 68 16.49 5.31 -11.28
C GLU A 68 17.83 5.88 -10.80
N GLU A 69 17.98 6.09 -9.49
CA GLU A 69 19.21 6.62 -8.88
C GLU A 69 20.44 5.73 -9.14
N MET A 70 20.24 4.43 -9.38
CA MET A 70 21.31 3.44 -9.60
C MET A 70 21.34 2.88 -11.02
N GLY A 71 20.42 3.28 -11.90
CA GLY A 71 20.31 2.73 -13.26
C GLY A 71 20.00 1.23 -13.28
N ILE A 72 19.21 0.73 -12.32
CA ILE A 72 18.84 -0.69 -12.21
C ILE A 72 17.40 -0.90 -12.67
N LEU A 73 17.21 -1.86 -13.57
CA LEU A 73 15.90 -2.33 -14.03
C LEU A 73 15.64 -3.73 -13.48
N ASN A 74 14.51 -3.93 -12.82
CA ASN A 74 14.04 -5.26 -12.44
C ASN A 74 12.87 -5.65 -13.35
N LEU A 75 12.93 -6.81 -13.98
CA LEU A 75 11.84 -7.38 -14.78
C LEU A 75 11.38 -8.70 -14.20
N PHE A 76 10.07 -8.90 -14.11
CA PHE A 76 9.47 -10.07 -13.47
C PHE A 76 8.71 -10.92 -14.48
N VAL A 77 8.89 -12.23 -14.39
CA VAL A 77 8.06 -13.22 -15.10
C VAL A 77 7.62 -14.30 -14.13
N SER A 78 6.35 -14.69 -14.24
CA SER A 78 5.71 -15.61 -13.31
C SER A 78 5.33 -16.93 -13.97
N LYS A 79 5.36 -17.99 -13.18
CA LYS A 79 4.82 -19.31 -13.51
C LYS A 79 4.00 -19.80 -12.31
N TYR A 80 2.71 -19.52 -12.36
CA TYR A 80 1.76 -19.89 -11.30
C TYR A 80 1.09 -21.23 -11.58
N ASN A 81 1.05 -22.12 -10.59
CA ASN A 81 0.49 -23.47 -10.69
C ASN A 81 -0.77 -23.67 -9.84
N ALA A 82 -1.05 -22.76 -8.89
CA ALA A 82 -2.23 -22.77 -8.01
C ALA A 82 -2.41 -24.10 -7.26
N SER A 83 -1.32 -24.63 -6.69
CA SER A 83 -1.30 -25.96 -6.08
C SER A 83 -0.64 -25.95 -4.70
N SER A 84 -1.28 -26.60 -3.74
CA SER A 84 -0.76 -26.89 -2.40
C SER A 84 -1.07 -28.35 -2.04
N PRO A 85 -0.06 -29.20 -1.76
CA PRO A 85 1.37 -28.89 -1.66
C PRO A 85 2.01 -28.45 -3.00
N PRO A 86 3.17 -27.76 -2.96
CA PRO A 86 3.80 -27.19 -4.15
C PRO A 86 4.22 -28.26 -5.17
N VAL A 87 4.00 -27.97 -6.45
CA VAL A 87 4.45 -28.84 -7.55
C VAL A 87 5.94 -28.67 -7.83
N ASN A 88 6.58 -29.69 -8.39
CA ASN A 88 7.93 -29.58 -8.91
C ASN A 88 7.92 -28.91 -10.31
N VAL A 89 8.54 -27.75 -10.43
CA VAL A 89 8.67 -27.01 -11.69
C VAL A 89 9.83 -27.58 -12.49
N ARG A 90 9.57 -27.97 -13.75
CA ARG A 90 10.61 -28.52 -14.63
C ARG A 90 11.54 -27.40 -15.09
N ILE A 91 12.83 -27.71 -15.25
CA ILE A 91 13.82 -26.77 -15.81
C ILE A 91 13.41 -26.28 -17.19
N SER A 92 12.80 -27.12 -18.02
CA SER A 92 12.27 -26.73 -19.33
C SER A 92 11.21 -25.62 -19.23
N ASP A 93 10.40 -25.62 -18.17
CA ASP A 93 9.35 -24.63 -17.95
C ASP A 93 9.96 -23.30 -17.48
N LEU A 94 10.96 -23.36 -16.60
CA LEU A 94 11.77 -22.20 -16.19
C LEU A 94 12.47 -21.59 -17.40
N GLU A 95 13.22 -22.39 -18.15
CA GLU A 95 13.98 -21.96 -19.33
C GLU A 95 13.07 -21.32 -20.37
N SER A 96 11.97 -21.98 -20.73
CA SER A 96 11.04 -21.44 -21.72
C SER A 96 10.37 -20.14 -21.24
N THR A 97 10.16 -19.95 -19.95
CA THR A 97 9.56 -18.73 -19.39
C THR A 97 10.59 -17.59 -19.29
N MET A 98 11.80 -17.89 -18.82
CA MET A 98 12.90 -16.93 -18.78
C MET A 98 13.36 -16.49 -20.17
N ASN A 99 13.41 -17.40 -21.14
CA ASN A 99 13.72 -17.04 -22.53
C ASN A 99 12.66 -16.07 -23.10
N ARG A 100 11.39 -16.17 -22.67
CA ARG A 100 10.33 -15.22 -23.07
C ARG A 100 10.53 -13.84 -22.45
N LEU A 101 10.94 -13.75 -21.19
CA LEU A 101 11.30 -12.48 -20.52
C LEU A 101 12.56 -11.86 -21.14
N PHE A 102 13.57 -12.68 -21.38
CA PHE A 102 14.81 -12.22 -22.00
C PHE A 102 14.58 -11.75 -23.45
N MET A 103 13.73 -12.44 -24.20
CA MET A 103 13.31 -12.00 -25.54
C MET A 103 12.55 -10.67 -25.48
N PHE A 104 11.74 -10.45 -24.44
CA PHE A 104 11.08 -9.16 -24.20
C PHE A 104 12.11 -8.04 -24.01
N LEU A 105 13.08 -8.21 -23.11
CA LEU A 105 14.16 -7.24 -22.88
C LEU A 105 14.93 -6.94 -24.17
N LYS A 106 15.43 -7.99 -24.86
CA LYS A 106 16.23 -7.85 -26.08
C LYS A 106 15.48 -7.12 -27.18
N LYS A 107 14.20 -7.45 -27.39
CA LYS A 107 13.38 -6.78 -28.41
C LYS A 107 13.08 -5.34 -28.01
N THR A 108 12.86 -5.06 -26.72
CA THR A 108 12.56 -3.72 -26.22
C THR A 108 13.75 -2.77 -26.40
N LEU A 109 14.96 -3.21 -26.01
CA LEU A 109 16.17 -2.40 -26.12
C LEU A 109 16.65 -2.20 -27.57
N ASN A 110 16.36 -3.13 -28.47
CA ASN A 110 16.65 -3.02 -29.91
C ASN A 110 15.59 -2.23 -30.69
N GLY A 111 14.73 -1.46 -29.99
CA GLY A 111 13.69 -0.67 -30.62
C GLY A 111 12.59 -1.55 -31.17
N LEU A 112 11.81 -2.18 -30.26
CA LEU A 112 10.64 -2.98 -30.60
C LEU A 112 9.73 -2.14 -31.51
N ASN A 113 9.84 -2.37 -32.82
CA ASN A 113 9.26 -1.54 -33.86
C ASN A 113 7.74 -1.46 -33.73
N ASN A 114 7.25 -0.28 -33.33
CA ASN A 114 6.08 0.46 -33.82
C ASN A 114 4.69 -0.21 -33.97
N ASN A 115 4.51 -1.47 -33.60
CA ASN A 115 3.22 -2.17 -33.71
C ASN A 115 2.57 -2.51 -32.37
N LEU A 116 3.09 -1.96 -31.26
CA LEU A 116 2.38 -2.02 -29.98
C LEU A 116 1.32 -0.93 -29.95
N GLU A 117 0.12 -1.28 -29.48
CA GLU A 117 -0.94 -0.31 -29.27
C GLU A 117 -0.42 0.80 -28.34
N LYS A 118 -0.29 2.01 -28.92
CA LYS A 118 -0.11 3.24 -28.16
C LYS A 118 -1.24 3.35 -27.16
N GLY A 119 -0.97 3.87 -25.96
CA GLY A 119 -2.01 3.93 -24.93
C GLY A 119 -2.05 2.76 -23.96
N THR A 120 -1.06 1.85 -23.97
CA THR A 120 -1.04 0.69 -23.07
C THR A 120 0.00 0.82 -21.94
N PRO A 121 -0.21 0.19 -20.76
CA PRO A 121 0.81 0.14 -19.71
C PRO A 121 2.14 -0.45 -20.17
N LEU A 122 2.09 -1.35 -21.16
CA LEU A 122 3.28 -1.88 -21.82
C LEU A 122 4.02 -0.80 -22.61
N ASN A 123 3.31 0.04 -23.35
CA ASN A 123 3.93 1.14 -24.07
C ASN A 123 4.57 2.17 -23.11
N ASP A 124 3.92 2.45 -21.97
CA ASP A 124 4.48 3.30 -20.91
C ASP A 124 5.82 2.77 -20.38
N LEU A 125 5.91 1.45 -20.14
CA LEU A 125 7.18 0.79 -19.76
C LEU A 125 8.23 0.93 -20.85
N ILE A 126 7.87 0.68 -22.12
CA ILE A 126 8.82 0.74 -23.24
C ILE A 126 9.37 2.15 -23.44
N LEU A 127 8.51 3.17 -23.38
CA LEU A 127 8.93 4.57 -23.45
C LEU A 127 9.88 4.93 -22.32
N LYS A 128 9.57 4.48 -21.09
CA LYS A 128 10.45 4.67 -19.94
C LYS A 128 11.80 3.97 -20.13
N LEU A 129 11.80 2.74 -20.65
CA LEU A 129 13.03 1.99 -20.97
C LEU A 129 13.89 2.68 -22.03
N ILE A 130 13.27 3.28 -23.05
CA ILE A 130 13.99 4.06 -24.06
C ILE A 130 14.59 5.32 -23.44
N GLU A 131 13.84 6.04 -22.60
CA GLU A 131 14.30 7.24 -21.89
C GLU A 131 15.54 6.93 -21.04
N VAL A 132 15.52 5.83 -20.29
CA VAL A 132 16.59 5.49 -19.33
C VAL A 132 17.67 4.59 -19.93
N LYS A 133 17.56 4.19 -21.21
CA LYS A 133 18.43 3.19 -21.86
C LYS A 133 19.92 3.47 -21.67
N GLU A 134 20.35 4.70 -21.92
CA GLU A 134 21.77 5.11 -21.83
C GLU A 134 22.26 5.17 -20.38
N SER A 135 21.35 5.27 -19.41
CA SER A 135 21.66 5.27 -17.98
C SER A 135 21.53 3.90 -17.31
N LEU A 136 21.06 2.88 -18.04
CA LEU A 136 20.95 1.52 -17.49
C LEU A 136 22.32 0.89 -17.33
N VAL A 137 22.63 0.49 -16.11
CA VAL A 137 23.88 -0.20 -15.76
C VAL A 137 23.61 -1.69 -15.57
N LYS A 138 22.46 -2.05 -14.97
CA LYS A 138 22.13 -3.41 -14.58
C LYS A 138 20.67 -3.77 -14.84
N VAL A 139 20.43 -5.00 -15.27
CA VAL A 139 19.10 -5.58 -15.43
C VAL A 139 19.00 -6.87 -14.62
N ASN A 140 18.08 -6.88 -13.66
CA ASN A 140 17.73 -8.06 -12.89
C ASN A 140 16.50 -8.75 -13.51
N LEU A 141 16.61 -10.03 -13.82
CA LEU A 141 15.53 -10.84 -14.38
C LEU A 141 15.04 -11.83 -13.32
N TYR A 142 13.82 -11.62 -12.83
CA TYR A 142 13.21 -12.42 -11.77
C TYR A 142 12.26 -13.47 -12.35
N PHE A 143 12.50 -14.74 -12.01
CA PHE A 143 11.55 -15.84 -12.23
C PHE A 143 10.80 -16.14 -10.94
N LEU A 144 9.48 -15.98 -10.95
CA LEU A 144 8.62 -16.19 -9.77
C LEU A 144 7.74 -17.43 -9.95
N THR A 145 7.71 -18.33 -8.97
CA THR A 145 6.80 -19.49 -9.01
C THR A 145 6.34 -19.92 -7.61
N ASP A 146 5.11 -20.45 -7.53
CA ASP A 146 4.54 -21.09 -6.34
C ASP A 146 4.94 -22.58 -6.22
N GLY A 147 5.72 -23.10 -7.17
CA GLY A 147 6.28 -24.44 -7.12
C GLY A 147 7.67 -24.49 -6.49
N VAL A 148 8.31 -25.66 -6.58
CA VAL A 148 9.69 -25.92 -6.12
C VAL A 148 10.56 -26.31 -7.31
N ILE A 149 11.77 -25.76 -7.39
CA ILE A 149 12.74 -26.08 -8.44
C ILE A 149 13.86 -26.94 -7.83
N LYS A 150 13.95 -28.21 -8.25
CA LYS A 150 14.95 -29.15 -7.70
C LYS A 150 16.32 -29.12 -8.36
N LYS A 151 16.43 -28.56 -9.56
CA LYS A 151 17.66 -28.54 -10.34
C LYS A 151 18.15 -27.09 -10.43
N ALA A 152 19.47 -26.90 -10.33
CA ALA A 152 20.06 -25.59 -10.55
C ALA A 152 19.90 -25.18 -12.02
N TRP A 153 19.71 -23.88 -12.25
CA TRP A 153 19.70 -23.27 -13.58
C TRP A 153 20.88 -22.31 -13.66
N ASN A 154 21.85 -22.62 -14.52
CA ASN A 154 23.15 -21.95 -14.57
C ASN A 154 23.40 -21.32 -15.94
N LYS A 155 22.33 -20.93 -16.65
CA LYS A 155 22.47 -20.35 -17.98
C LYS A 155 22.75 -18.86 -17.84
N GLU A 156 23.93 -18.45 -18.27
CA GLU A 156 24.27 -17.04 -18.38
C GLU A 156 23.48 -16.39 -19.52
N LEU A 157 22.93 -15.21 -19.24
CA LEU A 157 22.27 -14.36 -20.21
C LEU A 157 23.10 -13.09 -20.33
N SER A 158 23.40 -12.67 -21.56
CA SER A 158 24.18 -11.47 -21.82
C SER A 158 23.52 -10.65 -22.93
N LEU A 159 23.57 -9.33 -22.77
CA LEU A 159 23.06 -8.38 -23.76
C LEU A 159 23.94 -7.13 -23.77
N ASP A 160 24.72 -6.98 -24.84
CA ASP A 160 25.61 -5.84 -25.08
C ASP A 160 26.47 -5.47 -23.84
N ASN A 161 26.37 -4.23 -23.35
CA ASN A 161 27.14 -3.72 -22.20
C ASN A 161 26.37 -3.77 -20.86
N LEU A 162 25.21 -4.43 -20.80
CA LEU A 162 24.39 -4.48 -19.59
C LEU A 162 24.80 -5.65 -18.69
N GLU A 163 25.00 -5.38 -17.41
CA GLU A 163 25.11 -6.43 -16.40
C GLU A 163 23.74 -7.09 -16.23
N ILE A 164 23.63 -8.38 -16.53
CA ILE A 164 22.38 -9.15 -16.36
C ILE A 164 22.55 -10.12 -15.20
N GLU A 165 21.67 -10.00 -14.22
CA GLU A 165 21.58 -10.94 -13.10
C GLU A 165 20.23 -11.65 -13.12
N VAL A 166 20.22 -12.95 -12.89
CA VAL A 166 18.99 -13.76 -12.87
C VAL A 166 18.68 -14.20 -11.46
N HIS A 167 17.44 -13.94 -11.05
CA HIS A 167 16.94 -14.23 -9.70
C HIS A 167 15.79 -15.23 -9.77
N ILE A 168 16.05 -16.46 -9.37
CA ILE A 168 15.03 -17.52 -9.34
C ILE A 168 14.41 -17.57 -7.95
N TRP A 169 13.13 -17.25 -7.86
CA TRP A 169 12.33 -17.29 -6.63
C TRP A 169 11.24 -18.34 -6.74
N ASP A 170 11.59 -19.54 -6.28
CA ASP A 170 10.62 -20.58 -5.98
C ASP A 170 10.11 -20.47 -4.55
N LEU A 171 9.04 -21.20 -4.26
CA LEU A 171 8.39 -21.11 -2.96
C LEU A 171 9.30 -21.62 -1.83
N GLU A 172 10.21 -22.55 -2.11
CA GLU A 172 11.17 -23.04 -1.12
C GLU A 172 12.25 -22.00 -0.80
N ARG A 173 12.75 -21.26 -1.79
CA ARG A 173 13.66 -20.12 -1.56
C ARG A 173 12.95 -19.01 -0.80
N LEU A 174 11.70 -18.68 -1.15
CA LEU A 174 10.92 -17.70 -0.40
C LEU A 174 10.77 -18.12 1.06
N PHE A 175 10.36 -19.38 1.29
CA PHE A 175 10.27 -19.94 2.63
C PHE A 175 11.62 -19.93 3.37
N ARG A 176 12.71 -20.35 2.72
CA ARG A 176 14.06 -20.27 3.29
C ARG A 176 14.46 -18.84 3.59
N ASN A 177 14.18 -17.87 2.74
CA ASN A 177 14.55 -16.48 3.00
C ASN A 177 13.77 -15.91 4.19
N ILE A 178 12.48 -16.27 4.32
CA ILE A 178 11.65 -15.92 5.48
C ILE A 178 12.10 -16.65 6.76
N THR A 179 12.74 -17.83 6.63
CA THR A 179 13.11 -18.69 7.78
C THR A 179 14.62 -18.81 8.05
N SER A 180 15.49 -18.28 7.20
CA SER A 180 16.95 -18.38 7.32
C SER A 180 17.43 -17.42 8.41
N GLY A 181 18.26 -17.93 9.33
CA GLY A 181 18.61 -17.26 10.59
C GLY A 181 18.39 -18.11 11.85
N LYS A 182 17.83 -19.32 11.72
CA LYS A 182 17.51 -20.20 12.88
C LYS A 182 18.70 -20.90 13.57
N ASN A 183 19.95 -20.70 13.13
CA ASN A 183 21.18 -21.06 13.88
C ASN A 183 21.98 -19.79 14.22
N ARG A 184 21.39 -18.90 15.03
CA ARG A 184 22.06 -17.69 15.50
C ARG A 184 22.84 -17.96 16.80
N GLU A 185 24.04 -17.38 16.92
CA GLU A 185 24.61 -17.16 18.25
C GLU A 185 23.67 -16.25 19.03
N ALA A 186 23.25 -16.70 20.22
CA ALA A 186 22.35 -15.95 21.09
C ALA A 186 22.93 -14.57 21.42
N ILE A 187 22.12 -13.52 21.26
CA ILE A 187 22.52 -12.16 21.63
C ILE A 187 22.52 -12.04 23.16
N GLU A 188 23.69 -11.91 23.76
CA GLU A 188 23.81 -11.61 25.20
C GLU A 188 24.07 -10.13 25.45
N ILE A 189 23.21 -9.50 26.24
CA ILE A 189 23.32 -8.11 26.65
C ILE A 189 23.53 -8.09 28.16
N ASP A 190 24.70 -7.61 28.57
CA ASP A 190 25.07 -7.43 29.97
C ASP A 190 25.01 -5.92 30.28
N PHE A 191 23.96 -5.50 31.00
CA PHE A 191 23.74 -4.08 31.26
C PHE A 191 24.75 -3.52 32.25
N GLU A 192 25.35 -4.32 33.13
CA GLU A 192 26.35 -3.83 34.08
C GLU A 192 27.56 -3.26 33.36
N ARG A 193 27.92 -3.87 32.22
CA ARG A 193 29.00 -3.39 31.34
C ARG A 193 28.61 -2.14 30.54
N LEU A 194 27.32 -1.79 30.52
CA LEU A 194 26.72 -0.71 29.74
C LEU A 194 26.15 0.40 30.65
N GLY A 195 26.52 0.42 31.92
CA GLY A 195 26.18 1.51 32.85
C GLY A 195 25.25 1.15 34.01
N GLY A 196 24.88 -0.13 34.21
CA GLY A 196 24.19 -0.59 35.44
C GLY A 196 23.12 -1.65 35.21
N SER A 197 22.05 -1.63 36.00
CA SER A 197 20.86 -2.47 35.76
C SER A 197 19.69 -1.59 35.33
N ILE A 198 18.74 -2.15 34.58
CA ILE A 198 17.59 -1.39 34.07
C ILE A 198 16.35 -1.67 34.92
N PRO A 199 15.81 -0.67 35.64
CA PRO A 199 14.57 -0.84 36.40
C PRO A 199 13.43 -1.36 35.51
N CYS A 200 12.66 -2.31 36.04
CA CYS A 200 11.56 -2.93 35.32
C CYS A 200 10.35 -3.22 36.22
N LEU A 201 9.20 -3.38 35.57
CA LEU A 201 7.96 -3.87 36.15
C LEU A 201 7.66 -5.24 35.57
N GLU A 202 7.50 -6.23 36.45
CA GLU A 202 7.11 -7.59 36.09
C GLU A 202 5.58 -7.70 35.98
N MET A 203 5.10 -8.56 35.08
CA MET A 203 3.69 -8.94 35.01
C MET A 203 3.26 -9.60 36.34
N PRO A 204 2.18 -9.15 36.98
CA PRO A 204 1.81 -9.64 38.32
C PRO A 204 1.45 -11.13 38.38
N GLU A 205 0.90 -11.68 37.30
CA GLU A 205 0.49 -13.08 37.23
C GLU A 205 1.59 -13.93 36.62
N LYS A 206 1.89 -15.06 37.27
CA LYS A 206 2.79 -16.05 36.73
C LYS A 206 2.09 -16.83 35.63
N ASN A 207 2.76 -16.97 34.49
CA ASN A 207 2.30 -17.77 33.37
C ASN A 207 3.39 -18.81 33.05
N GLU A 208 2.99 -20.08 32.89
CA GLU A 208 3.93 -21.18 32.68
C GLU A 208 4.64 -21.11 31.32
N THR A 209 4.04 -20.40 30.36
CA THR A 209 4.50 -20.31 28.98
C THR A 209 5.44 -19.11 28.75
N TYR A 210 5.19 -17.98 29.41
CA TYR A 210 6.00 -16.76 29.24
C TYR A 210 5.90 -15.83 30.44
N GLU A 211 6.88 -14.95 30.57
CA GLU A 211 6.85 -13.80 31.48
C GLU A 211 6.98 -12.50 30.67
N THR A 212 6.49 -11.38 31.20
CA THR A 212 6.63 -10.07 30.52
C THR A 212 7.07 -9.00 31.49
N TYR A 213 7.98 -8.16 31.01
CA TYR A 213 8.59 -7.07 31.73
C TYR A 213 8.43 -5.77 30.96
N LEU A 214 8.05 -4.71 31.65
CA LEU A 214 8.04 -3.35 31.12
C LEU A 214 9.23 -2.57 31.68
N ALA A 215 10.01 -1.95 30.82
CA ALA A 215 11.18 -1.17 31.19
C ALA A 215 11.28 0.11 30.37
N ILE A 216 12.07 1.07 30.86
CA ILE A 216 12.37 2.32 30.15
C ILE A 216 13.86 2.33 29.84
N PHE A 217 14.20 2.24 28.57
CA PHE A 217 15.60 2.22 28.12
C PHE A 217 16.03 3.62 27.71
N PRO A 218 17.17 4.13 28.21
CA PRO A 218 17.80 5.30 27.64
C PRO A 218 18.13 5.05 26.17
N ALA A 219 17.89 6.05 25.31
CA ALA A 219 18.12 5.86 23.88
C ALA A 219 19.60 5.60 23.53
N ASP A 220 20.55 6.17 24.28
CA ASP A 220 21.98 5.91 24.10
C ASP A 220 22.33 4.42 24.27
N LEU A 221 21.69 3.74 25.22
CA LEU A 221 21.84 2.29 25.44
C LEU A 221 21.35 1.49 24.23
N LEU A 222 20.19 1.84 23.68
CA LEU A 222 19.65 1.19 22.47
C LEU A 222 20.56 1.41 21.25
N VAL A 223 21.16 2.60 21.13
CA VAL A 223 22.14 2.91 20.07
C VAL A 223 23.40 2.06 20.22
N GLU A 224 23.86 1.81 21.44
CA GLU A 224 25.03 0.97 21.68
C GLU A 224 24.74 -0.51 21.37
N ILE A 225 23.61 -1.04 21.84
CA ILE A 225 23.16 -2.41 21.55
C ILE A 225 22.99 -2.61 20.04
N TYR A 226 22.29 -1.71 19.35
CA TYR A 226 22.13 -1.75 17.90
C TYR A 226 23.46 -1.50 17.16
N GLY A 227 24.34 -0.70 17.77
CA GLY A 227 25.76 -0.53 17.46
C GLY A 227 26.48 -1.85 17.25
N LYS A 228 26.35 -2.72 18.24
CA LYS A 228 27.07 -3.99 18.35
C LYS A 228 26.44 -5.10 17.54
N TYR A 229 25.11 -5.23 17.58
CA TYR A 229 24.41 -6.40 17.02
C TYR A 229 23.71 -6.14 15.68
N ARG A 230 23.47 -4.88 15.30
CA ARG A 230 22.97 -4.49 13.96
C ARG A 230 21.69 -5.25 13.58
N SER A 231 21.61 -5.71 12.34
CA SER A 231 20.49 -6.47 11.78
C SER A 231 20.15 -7.72 12.59
N ARG A 232 21.14 -8.34 13.27
CA ARG A 232 20.90 -9.53 14.12
C ARG A 232 19.94 -9.26 15.26
N LEU A 233 19.85 -8.01 15.72
CA LEU A 233 18.92 -7.59 16.77
C LEU A 233 17.46 -7.58 16.29
N LEU A 234 17.24 -7.54 14.97
CA LEU A 234 15.92 -7.38 14.38
C LEU A 234 15.39 -8.68 13.75
N GLU A 235 16.18 -9.76 13.67
CA GLU A 235 15.83 -11.01 12.96
C GLU A 235 14.51 -11.65 13.41
N GLY A 236 14.07 -11.44 14.66
CA GLY A 236 12.78 -11.92 15.16
C GLY A 236 11.54 -11.16 14.65
N ASN A 237 11.72 -10.07 13.91
CA ASN A 237 10.64 -9.26 13.40
C ASN A 237 10.29 -9.70 11.96
N VAL A 238 9.06 -10.13 11.70
CA VAL A 238 8.61 -10.48 10.32
C VAL A 238 8.65 -9.28 9.36
N ARG A 239 8.89 -8.07 9.87
CA ARG A 239 8.97 -6.80 9.16
C ARG A 239 10.41 -6.26 9.02
N SER A 240 11.43 -6.98 9.51
CA SER A 240 12.78 -6.42 9.73
C SER A 240 13.70 -6.32 8.54
N PHE A 241 13.24 -5.79 7.42
CA PHE A 241 14.17 -5.04 6.56
C PHE A 241 13.56 -3.81 5.90
N LEU A 242 12.45 -3.28 6.45
CA LEU A 242 11.86 -2.02 6.01
C LEU A 242 12.81 -0.83 6.23
N GLN A 243 13.54 -0.52 5.15
CA GLN A 243 13.92 0.77 4.62
C GLN A 243 13.93 1.97 5.60
N ILE A 244 15.12 2.57 5.66
CA ILE A 244 15.47 3.81 6.36
C ILE A 244 14.77 5.07 5.76
N ARG A 245 13.81 4.93 4.83
CA ARG A 245 13.17 6.09 4.17
C ARG A 245 11.64 5.99 4.17
N GLY A 246 10.99 7.00 4.79
CA GLY A 246 9.53 7.13 4.88
C GLY A 246 9.13 8.28 5.83
N SER A 247 7.87 8.73 5.76
CA SER A 247 7.34 9.85 6.58
C SER A 247 7.36 9.58 8.09
N VAL A 248 7.28 8.32 8.51
CA VAL A 248 7.38 7.89 9.92
C VAL A 248 8.75 8.24 10.52
N ASN A 249 9.84 8.08 9.74
CA ASN A 249 11.20 8.40 10.19
C ASN A 249 11.38 9.91 10.40
N LYS A 250 10.62 10.74 9.66
CA LYS A 250 10.64 12.20 9.86
C LYS A 250 10.08 12.57 11.23
N GLY A 251 8.92 12.02 11.63
CA GLY A 251 8.32 12.31 12.94
C GLY A 251 9.17 11.88 14.14
N ILE A 252 9.76 10.67 14.08
CA ILE A 252 10.69 10.18 15.11
C ILE A 252 11.91 11.11 15.20
N ARG A 253 12.50 11.45 14.04
CA ARG A 253 13.66 12.36 13.95
C ARG A 253 13.35 13.77 14.46
N ASP A 254 12.17 14.31 14.13
CA ASP A 254 11.73 15.64 14.56
C ASP A 254 11.51 15.67 16.07
N THR A 255 10.93 14.62 16.66
CA THR A 255 10.76 14.50 18.11
C THR A 255 12.12 14.47 18.81
N ILE A 256 13.08 13.67 18.32
CA ILE A 256 14.45 13.61 18.91
C ILE A 256 15.12 14.99 18.89
N LYS A 257 14.95 15.75 17.80
CA LYS A 257 15.59 17.05 17.61
C LYS A 257 14.95 18.16 18.44
N ASN A 258 13.62 18.23 18.43
CA ASN A 258 12.89 19.39 18.90
C ASN A 258 12.29 19.17 20.30
N GLU A 259 11.86 17.95 20.62
CA GLU A 259 11.13 17.62 21.84
C GLU A 259 11.59 16.27 22.45
N PRO A 260 12.90 16.09 22.75
CA PRO A 260 13.43 14.80 23.19
C PRO A 260 12.77 14.27 24.48
N HIS A 261 12.36 15.19 25.37
CA HIS A 261 11.64 14.87 26.61
C HIS A 261 10.25 14.26 26.38
N MET A 262 9.63 14.51 25.21
CA MET A 262 8.32 13.95 24.84
C MET A 262 8.45 12.61 24.11
N PHE A 263 9.66 12.11 23.85
CA PHE A 263 9.85 10.92 23.02
C PHE A 263 9.10 9.69 23.53
N LEU A 264 9.13 9.45 24.86
CA LEU A 264 8.42 8.36 25.50
C LEU A 264 6.90 8.47 25.34
N ALA A 265 6.37 9.69 25.25
CA ALA A 265 4.93 9.94 25.11
C ALA A 265 4.47 9.85 23.64
N TYR A 266 5.29 10.32 22.69
CA TYR A 266 4.92 10.39 21.27
C TYR A 266 5.21 9.09 20.49
N ASN A 267 6.05 8.20 21.01
CA ASN A 267 6.48 7.00 20.29
C ASN A 267 6.06 5.73 21.03
N ASN A 268 5.61 4.72 20.27
CA ASN A 268 5.06 3.45 20.79
C ASN A 268 6.10 2.52 21.46
N GLY A 269 7.37 2.93 21.56
CA GLY A 269 8.43 2.10 22.14
C GLY A 269 8.88 0.95 21.25
N ILE A 270 9.35 -0.12 21.89
CA ILE A 270 9.90 -1.34 21.28
C ILE A 270 9.25 -2.55 21.96
N SER A 271 8.82 -3.54 21.17
CA SER A 271 8.51 -4.88 21.67
C SER A 271 9.67 -5.80 21.37
N ALA A 272 10.16 -6.49 22.40
CA ALA A 272 11.28 -7.41 22.31
C ALA A 272 10.94 -8.76 22.94
N VAL A 273 11.63 -9.79 22.50
CA VAL A 273 11.60 -11.13 23.09
C VAL A 273 13.00 -11.53 23.56
N ALA A 274 13.06 -12.43 24.53
CA ALA A 274 14.29 -13.02 25.01
C ALA A 274 14.09 -14.50 25.40
N GLU A 275 15.18 -15.24 25.41
CA GLU A 275 15.21 -16.61 25.94
C GLU A 275 15.26 -16.59 27.47
N ASN A 276 16.07 -15.70 28.05
CA ASN A 276 16.26 -15.63 29.50
C ASN A 276 16.66 -14.22 29.94
N ILE A 277 16.34 -13.85 31.19
CA ILE A 277 16.81 -12.63 31.83
C ILE A 277 17.32 -12.89 33.24
N ASP A 278 18.36 -12.16 33.63
CA ASP A 278 18.85 -12.10 35.01
C ASP A 278 18.27 -10.85 35.68
N ILE A 279 17.52 -11.02 36.77
CA ILE A 279 16.92 -9.93 37.54
C ILE A 279 17.63 -9.76 38.87
N VAL A 280 17.83 -8.52 39.28
CA VAL A 280 18.30 -8.15 40.62
C VAL A 280 17.25 -7.30 41.31
N LYS A 281 17.15 -7.44 42.64
CA LYS A 281 16.32 -6.57 43.47
C LYS A 281 17.20 -5.53 44.13
N ASN A 282 16.97 -4.26 43.83
CA ASN A 282 17.68 -3.13 44.43
C ASN A 282 16.72 -2.33 45.33
N THR A 283 17.18 -1.20 45.87
CA THR A 283 16.39 -0.31 46.73
C THR A 283 15.20 0.33 46.02
N GLU A 284 15.20 0.36 44.68
CA GLU A 284 14.20 1.02 43.84
C GLU A 284 13.19 0.03 43.23
N GLY A 285 13.45 -1.28 43.30
CA GLY A 285 12.57 -2.32 42.80
C GLY A 285 13.31 -3.46 42.11
N LEU A 286 12.66 -4.07 41.12
CA LEU A 286 13.28 -5.06 40.23
C LEU A 286 14.06 -4.35 39.12
N ALA A 287 15.22 -4.89 38.77
CA ALA A 287 16.01 -4.39 37.67
C ALA A 287 16.62 -5.54 36.86
N ILE A 288 16.65 -5.39 35.54
CA ILE A 288 17.23 -6.34 34.60
C ILE A 288 18.74 -6.10 34.55
N ARG A 289 19.50 -7.13 34.90
CA ARG A 289 20.97 -7.13 34.89
C ARG A 289 21.51 -7.64 33.56
N ARG A 290 20.95 -8.73 33.03
CA ARG A 290 21.38 -9.36 31.78
C ARG A 290 20.19 -9.90 31.01
N VAL A 291 20.31 -9.95 29.68
CA VAL A 291 19.33 -10.60 28.80
C VAL A 291 20.07 -11.51 27.82
N ARG A 292 19.54 -12.72 27.62
CA ARG A 292 20.02 -13.68 26.63
C ARG A 292 19.01 -13.85 25.50
N ASP A 293 19.55 -13.90 24.28
CA ASP A 293 18.84 -13.92 23.01
C ASP A 293 17.83 -12.77 22.83
N PHE A 294 18.26 -11.55 23.19
CA PHE A 294 17.42 -10.35 23.04
C PHE A 294 17.15 -10.05 21.56
N GLN A 295 15.88 -9.95 21.19
CA GLN A 295 15.42 -9.72 19.82
C GLN A 295 14.30 -8.69 19.79
N ILE A 296 14.43 -7.67 18.94
CA ILE A 296 13.38 -6.69 18.71
C ILE A 296 12.43 -7.21 17.65
N VAL A 297 11.19 -7.51 18.05
CA VAL A 297 10.12 -8.03 17.17
C VAL A 297 9.22 -6.90 16.62
N ASN A 298 9.25 -5.72 17.24
CA ASN A 298 8.61 -4.50 16.74
C ASN A 298 9.36 -3.26 17.28
N GLY A 299 9.48 -2.19 16.47
CA GLY A 299 10.27 -1.00 16.84
C GLY A 299 11.65 -0.92 16.16
N GLY A 300 11.88 -1.69 15.10
CA GLY A 300 13.12 -1.64 14.31
C GLY A 300 13.41 -0.25 13.71
N GLN A 301 12.37 0.43 13.21
CA GLN A 301 12.49 1.81 12.68
C GLN A 301 12.89 2.82 13.75
N THR A 302 12.29 2.73 14.95
CA THR A 302 12.65 3.55 16.12
C THR A 302 14.13 3.37 16.45
N THR A 303 14.57 2.12 16.59
CA THR A 303 15.96 1.77 16.96
C THR A 303 16.96 2.24 15.90
N ALA A 304 16.68 1.98 14.61
CA ALA A 304 17.53 2.41 13.51
C ALA A 304 17.61 3.93 13.37
N THR A 305 16.48 4.64 13.58
CA THR A 305 16.44 6.11 13.53
C THR A 305 17.26 6.72 14.66
N LEU A 306 17.14 6.21 15.89
CA LEU A 306 17.97 6.64 17.02
C LEU A 306 19.46 6.47 16.71
N TYR A 307 19.83 5.31 16.16
CA TYR A 307 21.22 5.03 15.76
C TYR A 307 21.71 6.00 14.66
N GLN A 308 20.90 6.23 13.63
CA GLN A 308 21.26 7.14 12.53
C GLN A 308 21.38 8.59 13.01
N VAL A 309 20.44 9.08 13.82
CA VAL A 309 20.46 10.45 14.35
C VAL A 309 21.68 10.67 15.25
N ASN A 310 22.04 9.68 16.09
CA ASN A 310 23.23 9.77 16.92
C ASN A 310 24.54 9.67 16.12
N LYS A 311 24.68 8.69 15.22
CA LYS A 311 25.96 8.41 14.53
C LYS A 311 26.19 9.23 13.27
N LYS A 312 25.15 9.46 12.47
CA LYS A 312 25.25 10.20 11.20
C LYS A 312 25.03 11.70 11.40
N ASP A 313 23.96 12.07 12.10
CA ASP A 313 23.63 13.49 12.29
C ASP A 313 24.34 14.11 13.51
N ARG A 314 24.99 13.29 14.36
CA ARG A 314 25.73 13.71 15.57
C ARG A 314 24.87 14.47 16.59
N ILE A 315 23.59 14.12 16.67
CA ILE A 315 22.65 14.74 17.63
C ILE A 315 22.66 13.94 18.93
N SER A 316 22.68 14.66 20.06
CA SER A 316 22.61 14.06 21.40
C SER A 316 21.24 13.41 21.62
N LEU A 317 21.22 12.23 22.25
CA LEU A 317 20.00 11.54 22.66
C LEU A 317 19.68 11.75 24.14
N LYS A 318 20.33 12.72 24.80
CA LYS A 318 20.09 13.02 26.21
C LYS A 318 18.63 13.39 26.43
N GLY A 319 17.97 12.70 27.37
CA GLY A 319 16.55 12.91 27.69
C GLY A 319 15.57 12.12 26.81
N VAL A 320 16.07 11.37 25.83
CA VAL A 320 15.26 10.46 25.01
C VAL A 320 15.17 9.11 25.71
N ASN A 321 13.95 8.73 26.09
CA ASN A 321 13.64 7.48 26.78
C ASN A 321 12.66 6.65 25.97
N VAL A 322 12.87 5.33 25.91
CA VAL A 322 12.10 4.41 25.08
C VAL A 322 11.45 3.35 25.94
N GLN A 323 10.13 3.18 25.83
CA GLN A 323 9.42 2.08 26.46
C GLN A 323 9.84 0.76 25.79
N VAL A 324 10.19 -0.24 26.60
CA VAL A 324 10.50 -1.59 26.13
C VAL A 324 9.56 -2.57 26.82
N LYS A 325 8.79 -3.32 26.02
CA LYS A 325 8.05 -4.49 26.47
C LYS A 325 8.85 -5.73 26.12
N LEU A 326 9.42 -6.40 27.11
CA LEU A 326 10.25 -7.58 26.96
C LEU A 326 9.47 -8.84 27.38
N THR A 327 9.23 -9.74 26.44
CA THR A 327 8.60 -11.03 26.70
C THR A 327 9.65 -12.14 26.75
N VAL A 328 9.73 -12.84 27.87
CA VAL A 328 10.64 -13.98 28.07
C VAL A 328 9.83 -15.25 27.86
N VAL A 329 10.20 -16.07 26.89
CA VAL A 329 9.47 -17.32 26.61
C VAL A 329 10.06 -18.43 27.47
N SER A 330 9.33 -18.82 28.51
CA SER A 330 9.77 -19.77 29.53
C SER A 330 9.84 -21.21 29.01
N ASP A 331 9.03 -21.56 28.00
CA ASP A 331 9.05 -22.86 27.33
C ASP A 331 9.78 -22.79 25.98
N PRO A 332 11.01 -23.34 25.86
CA PRO A 332 11.78 -23.34 24.63
C PRO A 332 11.09 -24.02 23.45
N THR A 333 10.18 -24.97 23.69
CA THR A 333 9.46 -25.69 22.63
C THR A 333 8.42 -24.82 21.95
N MET A 334 7.90 -23.82 22.66
CA MET A 334 6.87 -22.89 22.19
C MET A 334 7.43 -21.64 21.51
N VAL A 335 8.74 -21.39 21.62
CA VAL A 335 9.42 -20.21 21.01
C VAL A 335 9.11 -20.09 19.52
N GLY A 336 9.14 -21.20 18.79
CA GLY A 336 8.87 -21.23 17.34
C GLY A 336 7.43 -20.90 16.95
N GLU A 337 6.48 -20.99 17.88
CA GLU A 337 5.07 -20.64 17.68
C GLU A 337 4.75 -19.24 18.21
N ILE A 338 5.25 -18.92 19.39
CA ILE A 338 4.91 -17.70 20.12
C ILE A 338 5.61 -16.47 19.54
N VAL A 339 6.91 -16.54 19.24
CA VAL A 339 7.65 -15.37 18.73
C VAL A 339 7.07 -14.85 17.42
N PRO A 340 6.76 -15.70 16.40
CA PRO A 340 6.07 -15.24 15.20
C PRO A 340 4.73 -14.58 15.48
N LYS A 341 3.90 -15.13 16.38
CA LYS A 341 2.61 -14.54 16.76
C LYS A 341 2.79 -13.19 17.48
N ILE A 342 3.74 -13.07 18.41
CA ILE A 342 4.06 -11.79 19.06
C ILE A 342 4.46 -10.76 18.01
N SER A 343 5.33 -11.16 17.07
CA SER A 343 5.79 -10.34 15.96
C SER A 343 4.63 -9.91 15.06
N GLU A 344 3.79 -10.85 14.64
CA GLU A 344 2.57 -10.63 13.86
C GLU A 344 1.63 -9.65 14.56
N TYR A 345 1.27 -9.89 15.83
CA TYR A 345 0.33 -9.06 16.58
C TYR A 345 0.90 -7.68 16.95
N ALA A 346 2.21 -7.57 17.18
CA ALA A 346 2.85 -6.27 17.38
C ALA A 346 2.92 -5.46 16.07
N ASN A 347 2.97 -6.13 14.91
CA ASN A 347 3.03 -5.48 13.59
C ASN A 347 1.66 -5.30 12.90
N SER A 348 0.64 -6.05 13.28
CA SER A 348 -0.71 -6.02 12.70
C SER A 348 -1.59 -4.88 13.24
N GLN A 349 -1.05 -4.04 14.13
CA GLN A 349 -1.66 -2.76 14.44
C GLN A 349 -1.75 -1.95 13.14
N ASN A 350 -2.98 -1.75 12.66
CA ASN A 350 -3.25 -1.06 11.41
C ASN A 350 -2.55 0.30 11.38
N LYS A 351 -1.73 0.53 10.35
CA LYS A 351 -1.11 1.83 10.10
C LYS A 351 -2.23 2.87 9.97
N ILE A 352 -2.28 3.78 10.94
CA ILE A 352 -3.10 5.00 10.86
C ILE A 352 -2.56 5.80 9.65
N GLN A 353 -3.39 5.96 8.63
CA GLN A 353 -3.02 6.72 7.44
C GLN A 353 -3.03 8.22 7.77
N GLY A 354 -2.36 9.05 6.96
CA GLY A 354 -2.43 10.51 7.08
C GLY A 354 -3.88 11.02 7.11
N ALA A 355 -4.74 10.39 6.29
CA ALA A 355 -6.16 10.66 6.27
C ALA A 355 -6.86 10.34 7.60
N ASP A 356 -6.39 9.39 8.40
CA ASP A 356 -7.01 9.00 9.66
C ASP A 356 -6.83 10.06 10.75
N PHE A 357 -5.74 10.84 10.73
CA PHE A 357 -5.56 11.99 11.64
C PHE A 357 -6.56 13.11 11.36
N SER A 358 -6.96 13.28 10.10
CA SER A 358 -7.99 14.26 9.72
C SER A 358 -9.41 13.84 10.11
N SER A 359 -9.62 12.60 10.59
CA SER A 359 -10.96 12.11 10.93
C SER A 359 -11.64 13.03 11.95
N ASN A 360 -10.92 13.69 12.85
CA ASN A 360 -11.53 14.57 13.86
C ASN A 360 -11.77 16.01 13.35
N HIS A 361 -11.38 16.31 12.11
CA HIS A 361 -11.59 17.62 11.52
C HIS A 361 -13.09 17.97 11.52
N PRO A 362 -13.50 19.19 11.95
CA PRO A 362 -14.90 19.59 12.05
C PRO A 362 -15.71 19.32 10.77
N TYR A 363 -15.15 19.66 9.60
CA TYR A 363 -15.76 19.41 8.29
C TYR A 363 -16.22 17.96 8.10
N HIS A 364 -15.37 16.98 8.46
CA HIS A 364 -15.70 15.57 8.30
C HIS A 364 -16.68 15.06 9.36
N ARG A 365 -16.67 15.62 10.57
CA ARG A 365 -17.67 15.30 11.60
C ARG A 365 -19.06 15.75 11.18
N THR A 366 -19.18 16.98 10.66
CA THR A 366 -20.46 17.50 10.15
C THR A 366 -20.97 16.67 8.96
N LEU A 367 -20.11 16.26 8.02
CA LEU A 367 -20.52 15.34 6.95
C LEU A 367 -20.98 13.98 7.46
N GLU A 368 -20.33 13.43 8.49
CA GLU A 368 -20.78 12.20 9.12
C GLU A 368 -22.19 12.38 9.68
N GLU A 369 -22.42 13.43 10.47
CA GLU A 369 -23.73 13.74 11.07
C GLU A 369 -24.81 13.83 9.98
N LEU A 370 -24.58 14.63 8.93
CA LEU A 370 -25.49 14.76 7.79
C LEU A 370 -25.77 13.41 7.12
N SER A 371 -24.74 12.57 6.96
CA SER A 371 -24.91 11.23 6.37
C SER A 371 -25.74 10.27 7.22
N ARG A 372 -25.87 10.51 8.53
CA ARG A 372 -26.72 9.73 9.43
C ARG A 372 -28.15 10.28 9.53
N THR A 373 -28.37 11.54 9.20
CA THR A 373 -29.67 12.21 9.40
C THR A 373 -30.43 12.49 8.11
N VAL A 374 -29.75 12.74 6.99
CA VAL A 374 -30.37 13.11 5.71
C VAL A 374 -30.83 11.87 4.96
N TRP A 375 -32.12 11.78 4.67
CA TRP A 375 -32.74 10.68 3.91
C TRP A 375 -32.69 10.96 2.41
N ALA A 376 -32.18 10.00 1.64
CA ALA A 376 -32.27 10.01 0.19
C ALA A 376 -33.74 9.81 -0.25
N PRO A 377 -34.21 10.54 -1.28
CA PRO A 377 -35.56 10.36 -1.83
C PRO A 377 -35.80 8.93 -2.36
N VAL A 378 -37.07 8.52 -2.36
CA VAL A 378 -37.46 7.20 -2.88
C VAL A 378 -37.41 7.22 -4.40
N VAL A 379 -36.56 6.37 -4.98
CA VAL A 379 -36.45 6.14 -6.42
C VAL A 379 -37.37 5.02 -6.90
N ARG A 380 -37.77 5.06 -8.19
CA ARG A 380 -38.67 4.07 -8.80
C ARG A 380 -38.17 2.65 -8.59
N GLY A 381 -38.98 1.80 -7.96
CA GLY A 381 -38.67 0.41 -7.66
C GLY A 381 -38.20 0.14 -6.23
N MET A 382 -37.90 1.18 -5.44
CA MET A 382 -37.63 1.05 -4.01
C MET A 382 -38.91 1.33 -3.18
N GLN A 383 -39.10 0.57 -2.11
CA GLN A 383 -40.25 0.73 -1.20
C GLN A 383 -39.92 1.59 0.03
N ARG A 384 -38.66 1.95 0.25
CA ARG A 384 -38.19 2.65 1.45
C ARG A 384 -37.13 3.69 1.08
N GLN A 385 -37.05 4.75 1.88
CA GLN A 385 -35.94 5.70 1.85
C GLN A 385 -34.67 5.04 2.37
N THR A 386 -33.53 5.51 1.89
CA THR A 386 -32.20 5.06 2.30
C THR A 386 -31.35 6.27 2.71
N LYS A 387 -30.13 6.03 3.17
CA LYS A 387 -29.16 7.06 3.52
C LYS A 387 -27.81 6.71 2.90
N TRP A 388 -27.15 7.73 2.38
CA TRP A 388 -25.76 7.60 1.99
C TRP A 388 -24.87 7.55 3.24
N TYR A 389 -24.00 6.56 3.31
CA TYR A 389 -23.11 6.37 4.46
C TYR A 389 -21.75 6.98 4.17
N TYR A 390 -21.41 8.05 4.88
CA TYR A 390 -20.05 8.58 4.89
C TYR A 390 -19.19 7.82 5.92
N GLU A 391 -18.09 7.22 5.45
CA GLU A 391 -17.11 6.49 6.26
C GLU A 391 -15.95 7.42 6.62
N ARG A 392 -16.05 8.07 7.78
CA ARG A 392 -15.04 9.03 8.26
C ARG A 392 -13.80 8.35 8.81
N ALA A 393 -13.96 7.20 9.46
CA ALA A 393 -12.87 6.35 9.91
C ALA A 393 -12.91 5.02 9.17
N ARG A 394 -11.75 4.50 8.77
CA ARG A 394 -11.68 3.24 8.03
C ARG A 394 -12.36 2.11 8.81
N GLY A 395 -13.26 1.38 8.15
CA GLY A 395 -13.99 0.26 8.75
C GLY A 395 -15.19 0.66 9.61
N GLN A 396 -15.48 1.95 9.76
CA GLN A 396 -16.60 2.45 10.56
C GLN A 396 -17.94 1.85 10.15
N TYR A 397 -18.18 1.67 8.84
CA TYR A 397 -19.39 1.03 8.33
C TYR A 397 -19.58 -0.38 8.88
N LEU A 398 -18.51 -1.18 8.93
CA LEU A 398 -18.58 -2.55 9.43
C LEU A 398 -18.77 -2.59 10.95
N VAL A 399 -18.18 -1.63 11.68
CA VAL A 399 -18.38 -1.46 13.12
C VAL A 399 -19.84 -1.11 13.41
N ASP A 400 -20.40 -0.11 12.74
CA ASP A 400 -21.79 0.33 12.94
C ASP A 400 -22.81 -0.76 12.55
N ARG A 401 -22.55 -1.47 11.44
CA ARG A 401 -23.33 -2.64 11.01
C ARG A 401 -23.23 -3.80 12.00
N GLY A 402 -22.09 -3.94 12.68
CA GLY A 402 -21.79 -4.98 13.66
C GLY A 402 -22.17 -4.62 15.10
N ARG A 403 -22.67 -3.41 15.34
CA ARG A 403 -22.97 -2.88 16.69
C ARG A 403 -23.92 -3.78 17.47
N GLU A 404 -24.90 -4.36 16.79
CA GLU A 404 -25.74 -5.42 17.34
C GLU A 404 -25.59 -6.69 16.51
N ASN A 405 -25.38 -7.81 17.17
CA ASN A 405 -25.10 -9.07 16.48
C ASN A 405 -26.37 -9.82 16.02
N THR A 406 -27.51 -9.14 15.91
CA THR A 406 -28.77 -9.74 15.46
C THR A 406 -28.90 -9.66 13.94
N LEU A 407 -29.46 -10.71 13.33
CA LEU A 407 -29.74 -10.72 11.88
C LEU A 407 -30.73 -9.63 11.48
N THR A 408 -31.68 -9.30 12.35
CA THR A 408 -32.67 -8.24 12.14
C THR A 408 -32.01 -6.87 12.08
N TYR A 409 -31.12 -6.54 13.02
CA TYR A 409 -30.38 -5.28 13.00
C TYR A 409 -29.54 -5.15 11.74
N LYS A 410 -28.75 -6.17 11.39
CA LYS A 410 -27.91 -6.16 10.18
C LYS A 410 -28.74 -5.96 8.91
N ARG A 411 -29.90 -6.61 8.81
CA ARG A 411 -30.84 -6.43 7.69
C ARG A 411 -31.43 -5.02 7.64
N ASN A 412 -31.84 -4.46 8.77
CA ASN A 412 -32.36 -3.09 8.82
C ASN A 412 -31.26 -2.06 8.49
N PHE A 413 -30.06 -2.26 9.00
CA PHE A 413 -28.90 -1.44 8.69
C PHE A 413 -28.55 -1.49 7.20
N ASP A 414 -28.47 -2.68 6.61
CA ASP A 414 -28.19 -2.83 5.17
C ASP A 414 -29.31 -2.27 4.28
N ALA A 415 -30.56 -2.21 4.79
CA ALA A 415 -31.68 -1.58 4.12
C ALA A 415 -31.66 -0.05 4.23
N GLU A 416 -31.22 0.50 5.37
CA GLU A 416 -31.08 1.95 5.58
C GLU A 416 -29.82 2.51 4.92
N PHE A 417 -28.69 1.79 5.00
CA PHE A 417 -27.38 2.18 4.47
C PHE A 417 -26.88 1.14 3.45
N PRO A 418 -27.40 1.11 2.21
CA PRO A 418 -26.94 0.17 1.20
C PRO A 418 -25.45 0.36 0.88
N LYS A 419 -24.71 -0.74 0.70
CA LYS A 419 -23.26 -0.71 0.40
C LYS A 419 -22.88 0.16 -0.81
N HIS A 420 -23.74 0.24 -1.82
CA HIS A 420 -23.48 1.05 -3.02
C HIS A 420 -23.63 2.56 -2.78
N GLN A 421 -24.36 2.97 -1.73
CA GLN A 421 -24.50 4.34 -1.25
C GLN A 421 -23.48 4.67 -0.13
N LYS A 422 -22.32 4.01 -0.14
CA LYS A 422 -21.21 4.30 0.78
C LYS A 422 -20.10 5.06 0.07
N PHE A 423 -19.41 5.96 0.78
CA PHE A 423 -18.19 6.60 0.32
C PHE A 423 -17.30 7.02 1.49
N ASP A 424 -16.00 7.20 1.25
CA ASP A 424 -15.03 7.61 2.27
C ASP A 424 -14.40 9.00 2.02
N LYS A 425 -13.51 9.42 2.93
CA LYS A 425 -12.75 10.67 2.87
C LYS A 425 -11.98 10.87 1.56
N THR A 426 -11.38 9.81 1.03
CA THR A 426 -10.55 9.89 -0.18
C THR A 426 -11.42 9.97 -1.44
N GLU A 427 -12.56 9.28 -1.43
CA GLU A 427 -13.58 9.41 -2.47
C GLU A 427 -14.23 10.79 -2.46
N LEU A 428 -14.52 11.34 -1.29
CA LEU A 428 -14.97 12.72 -1.13
C LEU A 428 -14.01 13.71 -1.81
N ALA A 429 -12.71 13.64 -1.49
CA ALA A 429 -11.70 14.50 -2.10
C ALA A 429 -11.65 14.32 -3.64
N LYS A 430 -11.85 13.09 -4.12
CA LYS A 430 -11.92 12.77 -5.55
C LYS A 430 -13.11 13.46 -6.21
N TYR A 431 -14.33 13.29 -5.67
CA TYR A 431 -15.54 13.88 -6.25
C TYR A 431 -15.46 15.40 -6.31
N VAL A 432 -15.00 16.03 -5.22
CA VAL A 432 -14.84 17.49 -5.13
C VAL A 432 -13.79 17.99 -6.13
N PHE A 433 -12.58 17.45 -6.15
CA PHE A 433 -11.53 17.98 -7.02
C PHE A 433 -11.75 17.72 -8.51
N VAL A 434 -12.43 16.64 -8.87
CA VAL A 434 -12.86 16.43 -10.26
C VAL A 434 -13.86 17.51 -10.68
N TRP A 435 -14.85 17.81 -9.83
CA TRP A 435 -15.80 18.90 -10.09
C TRP A 435 -15.12 20.28 -10.13
N HIS A 436 -14.13 20.52 -9.27
CA HIS A 436 -13.34 21.76 -9.30
C HIS A 436 -12.28 21.80 -10.41
N GLN A 437 -12.42 20.99 -11.46
CA GLN A 437 -11.54 21.01 -12.64
C GLN A 437 -10.06 20.71 -12.30
N LYS A 438 -9.80 19.85 -11.31
CA LYS A 438 -8.46 19.40 -10.90
C LYS A 438 -8.26 17.88 -11.09
N PRO A 439 -8.53 17.32 -12.28
CA PRO A 439 -8.37 15.87 -12.50
C PRO A 439 -6.91 15.40 -12.38
N TYR A 440 -5.94 16.30 -12.55
CA TYR A 440 -4.51 16.02 -12.37
C TYR A 440 -4.13 15.76 -10.91
N LEU A 441 -4.81 16.36 -9.92
CA LEU A 441 -4.58 16.05 -8.50
C LEU A 441 -5.13 14.67 -8.13
N VAL A 442 -6.30 14.34 -8.68
CA VAL A 442 -6.93 13.02 -8.53
C VAL A 442 -6.04 11.93 -9.10
N SER A 443 -5.41 12.20 -10.25
CA SER A 443 -4.49 11.30 -10.94
C SER A 443 -3.18 11.02 -10.18
N ARG A 444 -2.87 11.77 -9.11
CA ARG A 444 -1.71 11.50 -8.23
C ARG A 444 -1.96 10.38 -7.23
N GLY A 445 -3.19 9.87 -7.14
CA GLY A 445 -3.59 8.80 -6.23
C GLY A 445 -4.32 9.31 -4.98
N ALA A 446 -5.14 8.43 -4.39
CA ALA A 446 -6.11 8.75 -3.34
C ALA A 446 -5.53 9.53 -2.13
N GLN A 447 -4.39 9.09 -1.58
CA GLN A 447 -3.81 9.74 -0.39
C GLN A 447 -3.23 11.13 -0.69
N LYS A 448 -2.53 11.30 -1.82
CA LYS A 448 -1.97 12.60 -2.22
C LYS A 448 -3.09 13.58 -2.52
N ASN A 449 -4.12 13.13 -3.25
CA ASN A 449 -5.32 13.92 -3.52
C ASN A 449 -6.03 14.37 -2.24
N PHE A 450 -6.19 13.46 -1.27
CA PHE A 450 -6.81 13.78 0.01
C PHE A 450 -6.01 14.81 0.83
N ASN A 451 -4.69 14.71 0.85
CA ASN A 451 -3.86 15.70 1.55
C ASN A 451 -4.01 17.09 0.92
N GLU A 452 -4.03 17.18 -0.40
CA GLU A 452 -4.29 18.44 -1.13
C GLU A 452 -5.70 18.99 -0.83
N PHE A 453 -6.69 18.10 -0.65
CA PHE A 453 -8.05 18.50 -0.24
C PHE A 453 -8.10 19.04 1.19
N MET A 454 -7.37 18.45 2.13
CA MET A 454 -7.26 18.99 3.48
C MET A 454 -6.57 20.36 3.49
N ASP A 455 -5.51 20.51 2.70
CA ASP A 455 -4.84 21.81 2.53
C ASP A 455 -5.80 22.85 1.94
N TYR A 456 -6.63 22.46 0.97
CA TYR A 456 -7.67 23.31 0.39
C TYR A 456 -8.72 23.73 1.43
N ILE A 457 -9.29 22.80 2.21
CA ILE A 457 -10.24 23.12 3.29
C ILE A 457 -9.64 24.16 4.26
N ASN A 458 -8.38 23.95 4.66
CA ASN A 458 -7.71 24.79 5.64
C ASN A 458 -7.33 26.18 5.08
N LYS A 459 -6.77 26.23 3.87
CA LYS A 459 -6.33 27.48 3.23
C LYS A 459 -7.50 28.37 2.85
N GLU A 460 -8.54 27.78 2.25
CA GLU A 460 -9.74 28.51 1.81
C GLU A 460 -10.74 28.74 2.95
N LYS A 461 -10.50 28.16 4.14
CA LYS A 461 -11.40 28.25 5.31
C LYS A 461 -12.85 27.90 4.94
N LEU A 462 -13.03 26.77 4.27
CA LEU A 462 -14.36 26.35 3.85
C LEU A 462 -15.34 26.30 5.04
N PRO A 463 -16.57 26.80 4.87
CA PRO A 463 -17.58 26.70 5.92
C PRO A 463 -17.90 25.22 6.20
N LEU A 464 -18.47 24.97 7.38
CA LEU A 464 -19.01 23.65 7.68
C LEU A 464 -20.17 23.35 6.72
N PRO A 465 -20.22 22.14 6.13
CA PRO A 465 -21.24 21.81 5.16
C PRO A 465 -22.61 21.81 5.83
N VAL A 466 -23.58 22.42 5.18
CA VAL A 466 -25.00 22.30 5.54
C VAL A 466 -25.66 21.21 4.71
N GLN A 467 -26.94 20.93 4.96
CA GLN A 467 -27.67 19.87 4.25
C GLN A 467 -27.58 20.02 2.73
N ILE A 468 -27.75 21.22 2.17
CA ILE A 468 -27.67 21.43 0.71
C ILE A 468 -26.28 21.12 0.14
N ASP A 469 -25.20 21.41 0.88
CA ASP A 469 -23.84 21.07 0.46
C ASP A 469 -23.64 19.55 0.43
N TYR A 470 -24.19 18.85 1.43
CA TYR A 470 -24.17 17.39 1.50
C TYR A 470 -24.96 16.77 0.34
N GLU A 471 -26.17 17.25 0.06
CA GLU A 471 -27.00 16.76 -1.05
C GLU A 471 -26.29 16.92 -2.39
N ARG A 472 -25.67 18.09 -2.64
CA ARG A 472 -24.88 18.36 -3.85
C ARG A 472 -23.61 17.51 -3.93
N LEU A 473 -22.95 17.26 -2.81
CA LEU A 473 -21.81 16.35 -2.73
C LEU A 473 -22.21 14.92 -3.09
N ILE A 474 -23.38 14.46 -2.63
CA ILE A 474 -23.90 13.14 -3.04
C ILE A 474 -24.26 13.13 -4.53
N ALA A 475 -24.80 14.22 -5.09
CA ALA A 475 -25.01 14.33 -6.52
C ALA A 475 -23.69 14.17 -7.31
N LEU A 476 -22.58 14.76 -6.85
CA LEU A 476 -21.26 14.53 -7.44
C LEU A 476 -20.79 13.08 -7.30
N ALA A 477 -21.07 12.43 -6.15
CA ALA A 477 -20.76 11.02 -5.96
C ALA A 477 -21.55 10.12 -6.93
N ILE A 478 -22.84 10.41 -7.15
CA ILE A 478 -23.69 9.73 -8.13
C ILE A 478 -23.12 9.92 -9.53
N LEU A 479 -22.83 11.17 -9.92
CA LEU A 479 -22.24 11.51 -11.20
C LEU A 479 -20.96 10.71 -11.48
N TYR A 480 -20.06 10.66 -10.49
CA TYR A 480 -18.80 9.94 -10.59
C TYR A 480 -18.99 8.42 -10.71
N LYS A 481 -19.79 7.83 -9.83
CA LYS A 481 -20.06 6.37 -9.85
C LYS A 481 -20.76 5.95 -11.14
N LYS A 482 -21.67 6.78 -11.66
CA LYS A 482 -22.35 6.52 -12.93
C LYS A 482 -21.39 6.63 -14.10
N ALA A 483 -20.47 7.59 -14.11
CA ALA A 483 -19.43 7.65 -15.15
C ALA A 483 -18.50 6.42 -15.13
N GLU A 484 -18.11 5.93 -13.95
CA GLU A 484 -17.34 4.67 -13.81
C GLU A 484 -18.13 3.47 -14.36
N GLN A 485 -19.43 3.40 -14.05
CA GLN A 485 -20.30 2.35 -14.58
C GLN A 485 -20.42 2.44 -16.11
N LEU A 486 -20.67 3.63 -16.65
CA LEU A 486 -20.83 3.83 -18.09
C LEU A 486 -19.56 3.49 -18.86
N LEU A 487 -18.38 3.83 -18.32
CA LEU A 487 -17.10 3.43 -18.90
C LEU A 487 -16.94 1.91 -18.94
N LYS A 488 -17.39 1.19 -17.90
CA LYS A 488 -17.38 -0.29 -17.86
C LYS A 488 -18.35 -0.92 -18.86
N GLU A 489 -19.47 -0.25 -19.16
CA GLU A 489 -20.49 -0.72 -20.10
C GLU A 489 -20.15 -0.47 -21.58
N GLN A 490 -19.18 0.40 -21.89
CA GLN A 490 -18.79 0.65 -23.28
C GLN A 490 -18.19 -0.62 -23.92
N LYS A 491 -18.62 -0.93 -25.15
CA LYS A 491 -18.12 -2.08 -25.92
C LYS A 491 -16.62 -2.01 -26.19
N GLN A 492 -16.08 -0.80 -26.24
CA GLN A 492 -14.65 -0.56 -26.35
C GLN A 492 -14.05 -0.70 -24.96
N SER A 493 -13.36 -1.82 -24.71
CA SER A 493 -12.70 -2.04 -23.42
C SER A 493 -11.57 -1.03 -23.28
N TYR A 494 -11.66 -0.15 -22.27
CA TYR A 494 -10.54 0.65 -21.77
C TYR A 494 -10.04 0.00 -20.48
N PRO A 495 -9.30 -1.13 -20.53
CA PRO A 495 -8.85 -1.80 -19.33
C PRO A 495 -7.78 -0.98 -18.60
N ALA A 496 -7.00 -0.18 -19.32
CA ALA A 496 -5.99 0.70 -18.76
C ALA A 496 -6.56 2.10 -18.44
N TYR A 497 -6.01 2.76 -17.43
CA TYR A 497 -6.21 4.20 -17.15
C TYR A 497 -7.65 4.66 -16.83
N ARG A 498 -8.56 3.74 -16.49
CA ARG A 498 -9.98 4.05 -16.19
C ARG A 498 -10.18 5.21 -15.24
N SER A 499 -9.41 5.24 -14.15
CA SER A 499 -9.48 6.31 -13.15
C SER A 499 -9.15 7.68 -13.72
N TYR A 500 -8.18 7.77 -14.65
CA TYR A 500 -7.83 9.00 -15.34
C TYR A 500 -8.92 9.40 -16.33
N ILE A 501 -9.42 8.46 -17.14
CA ILE A 501 -10.49 8.73 -18.13
C ILE A 501 -11.70 9.34 -17.43
N VAL A 502 -12.21 8.70 -16.38
CA VAL A 502 -13.39 9.19 -15.65
C VAL A 502 -13.14 10.57 -15.02
N ALA A 503 -11.98 10.76 -14.38
CA ALA A 503 -11.65 12.04 -13.75
C ALA A 503 -11.58 13.18 -14.78
N TYR A 504 -10.91 12.97 -15.92
CA TYR A 504 -10.81 13.99 -16.97
C TYR A 504 -12.16 14.25 -17.66
N SER A 505 -12.98 13.23 -17.87
CA SER A 505 -14.31 13.37 -18.47
C SER A 505 -15.26 14.23 -17.63
N ILE A 506 -15.38 13.96 -16.33
CA ILE A 506 -16.27 14.73 -15.46
C ILE A 506 -15.73 16.14 -15.23
N ALA A 507 -14.41 16.30 -15.09
CA ALA A 507 -13.79 17.62 -15.02
C ALA A 507 -14.09 18.46 -16.27
N TRP A 508 -14.03 17.84 -17.46
CA TRP A 508 -14.39 18.50 -18.72
C TRP A 508 -15.86 18.90 -18.76
N ILE A 509 -16.77 18.03 -18.33
CA ILE A 509 -18.20 18.35 -18.22
C ILE A 509 -18.41 19.57 -17.30
N SER A 510 -17.77 19.59 -16.14
CA SER A 510 -17.82 20.75 -15.24
C SER A 510 -17.26 22.01 -15.90
N TYR A 511 -16.17 21.89 -16.66
CA TYR A 511 -15.57 23.02 -17.37
C TYR A 511 -16.50 23.62 -18.44
N VAL A 512 -17.09 22.80 -19.30
CA VAL A 512 -17.94 23.31 -20.40
C VAL A 512 -19.30 23.82 -19.94
N THR A 513 -19.76 23.36 -18.78
CA THR A 513 -21.00 23.85 -18.15
C THR A 513 -20.75 24.97 -17.15
N ASP A 514 -19.50 25.40 -16.94
CA ASP A 514 -19.09 26.29 -15.84
C ASP A 514 -19.61 25.85 -14.45
N GLY A 515 -19.81 24.54 -14.28
CA GLY A 515 -20.38 23.95 -13.07
C GLY A 515 -21.88 24.15 -12.90
N GLU A 516 -22.63 24.54 -13.94
CA GLU A 516 -24.08 24.82 -13.89
C GLU A 516 -24.99 23.58 -14.03
N ILE A 517 -24.45 22.36 -13.92
CA ILE A 517 -25.30 21.16 -13.87
C ILE A 517 -26.20 21.21 -12.63
N ASP A 518 -27.50 20.93 -12.82
CA ASP A 518 -28.48 20.84 -11.74
C ASP A 518 -28.24 19.61 -10.83
N LEU A 519 -27.31 19.78 -9.89
CA LEU A 519 -26.99 18.80 -8.86
C LEU A 519 -28.19 18.52 -7.95
N ASP A 520 -29.09 19.48 -7.76
CA ASP A 520 -30.27 19.31 -6.90
C ASP A 520 -31.26 18.32 -7.53
N THR A 521 -31.40 18.32 -8.86
CA THR A 521 -32.16 17.30 -9.60
C THR A 521 -31.50 15.92 -9.54
N ILE A 522 -30.17 15.83 -9.67
CA ILE A 522 -29.45 14.54 -9.53
C ILE A 522 -29.68 13.94 -8.14
N TRP A 523 -29.60 14.76 -7.08
CA TRP A 523 -29.93 14.32 -5.73
C TRP A 523 -31.39 13.88 -5.61
N ARG A 524 -32.35 14.68 -6.10
CA ARG A 524 -33.78 14.32 -6.02
C ARG A 524 -34.10 12.99 -6.71
N ASN A 525 -33.47 12.75 -7.85
CA ASN A 525 -33.68 11.54 -8.65
C ASN A 525 -32.78 10.38 -8.23
N GLN A 526 -31.79 10.60 -7.36
CA GLN A 526 -30.73 9.64 -7.02
C GLN A 526 -30.07 8.99 -8.26
N ASP A 527 -30.09 9.69 -9.38
CA ASP A 527 -29.57 9.25 -10.67
C ASP A 527 -29.30 10.46 -11.57
N ILE A 528 -28.50 10.26 -12.61
CA ILE A 528 -28.25 11.27 -13.64
C ILE A 528 -29.35 11.24 -14.70
N SER A 529 -29.61 12.38 -15.35
CA SER A 529 -30.52 12.44 -16.50
C SER A 529 -29.96 11.65 -17.70
N GLU A 530 -30.81 11.29 -18.66
CA GLU A 530 -30.33 10.65 -19.89
C GLU A 530 -29.43 11.60 -20.69
N SER A 531 -29.66 12.91 -20.63
CA SER A 531 -28.82 13.90 -21.30
C SER A 531 -27.39 13.90 -20.73
N ILE A 532 -27.22 13.98 -19.40
CA ILE A 532 -25.90 13.87 -18.73
C ILE A 532 -25.24 12.53 -19.06
N LYS A 533 -26.02 11.45 -19.08
CA LYS A 533 -25.52 10.11 -19.40
C LYS A 533 -25.00 10.03 -20.84
N GLU A 534 -25.68 10.65 -21.80
CA GLU A 534 -25.24 10.77 -23.18
C GLU A 534 -23.99 11.65 -23.28
N SER A 535 -23.92 12.77 -22.56
CA SER A 535 -22.73 13.64 -22.53
C SER A 535 -21.51 12.94 -21.95
N ILE A 536 -21.67 12.15 -20.87
CA ILE A 536 -20.60 11.32 -20.32
C ILE A 536 -20.14 10.31 -21.36
N LYS A 537 -21.05 9.56 -21.98
CA LYS A 537 -20.70 8.58 -23.02
C LYS A 537 -19.98 9.24 -24.19
N TYR A 538 -20.37 10.46 -24.55
CA TYR A 538 -19.76 11.25 -25.60
C TYR A 538 -18.34 11.67 -25.26
N ILE A 539 -18.07 12.19 -24.06
CA ILE A 539 -16.73 12.69 -23.68
C ILE A 539 -15.73 11.58 -23.33
N LEU A 540 -16.19 10.40 -22.86
CA LEU A 540 -15.28 9.30 -22.45
C LEU A 540 -14.25 8.92 -23.54
N PRO A 541 -14.64 8.72 -24.83
CA PRO A 541 -13.68 8.50 -25.91
C PRO A 541 -12.67 9.63 -26.13
N TYR A 542 -13.10 10.89 -26.06
CA TYR A 542 -12.21 12.05 -26.24
C TYR A 542 -11.23 12.20 -25.07
N ALA A 543 -11.69 12.02 -23.83
CA ALA A 543 -10.82 12.03 -22.67
C ALA A 543 -9.77 10.91 -22.77
N ASN A 544 -10.19 9.69 -23.16
CA ASN A 544 -9.27 8.61 -23.44
C ASN A 544 -8.27 8.98 -24.54
N GLN A 545 -8.75 9.46 -25.69
CA GLN A 545 -7.90 9.89 -26.81
C GLN A 545 -6.90 10.97 -26.39
N HIS A 546 -7.32 11.92 -25.56
CA HIS A 546 -6.46 12.97 -25.04
C HIS A 546 -5.33 12.42 -24.15
N ILE A 547 -5.68 11.60 -23.15
CA ILE A 547 -4.67 11.12 -22.19
C ILE A 547 -3.68 10.14 -22.82
N VAL A 548 -4.10 9.32 -23.79
CA VAL A 548 -3.20 8.37 -24.47
C VAL A 548 -2.27 9.05 -25.48
N ASN A 549 -2.58 10.28 -25.89
CA ASN A 549 -1.76 11.09 -26.78
C ASN A 549 -0.86 12.05 -25.99
N ALA A 550 -0.12 11.52 -25.01
CA ALA A 550 0.85 12.29 -24.26
C ALA A 550 1.88 12.98 -25.20
N PRO A 551 2.21 14.27 -24.99
CA PRO A 551 3.14 15.01 -25.84
C PRO A 551 4.47 14.26 -26.03
N GLY A 552 4.97 14.22 -27.27
CA GLY A 552 6.23 13.55 -27.59
C GLY A 552 6.20 12.02 -27.48
N ASN A 553 5.02 11.39 -27.45
CA ASN A 553 4.84 10.00 -27.02
C ASN A 553 5.38 9.76 -25.59
N GLY A 554 5.07 10.65 -24.65
CA GLY A 554 5.48 10.51 -23.25
C GLY A 554 4.71 9.42 -22.47
N ASN A 555 5.16 9.12 -21.25
CA ASN A 555 4.46 8.21 -20.33
C ASN A 555 3.09 8.79 -19.94
N ILE A 556 2.03 8.01 -20.14
CA ILE A 556 0.63 8.45 -19.96
C ILE A 556 0.31 8.71 -18.50
N SER A 557 0.78 7.83 -17.61
CA SER A 557 0.53 7.95 -16.17
C SER A 557 1.16 9.21 -15.58
N GLU A 558 2.35 9.58 -16.03
CA GLU A 558 2.99 10.85 -15.64
C GLU A 558 2.36 12.06 -16.31
N TRP A 559 1.88 11.94 -17.55
CA TRP A 559 1.15 13.00 -18.23
C TRP A 559 -0.14 13.35 -17.48
N CYS A 560 -0.94 12.37 -17.07
CA CYS A 560 -2.21 12.58 -16.38
C CYS A 560 -2.06 13.32 -15.02
N LYS A 561 -0.89 13.28 -14.39
CA LYS A 561 -0.60 13.92 -13.08
C LYS A 561 -0.22 15.41 -13.19
N LYS A 562 -0.04 15.91 -14.42
CA LYS A 562 0.42 17.27 -14.74
C LYS A 562 -0.77 18.18 -15.04
N LYS A 563 -0.70 19.44 -14.57
CA LYS A 563 -1.76 20.44 -14.84
C LYS A 563 -1.84 20.75 -16.34
N GLU A 564 -0.72 20.68 -17.02
CA GLU A 564 -0.57 20.85 -18.46
C GLU A 564 -1.44 19.87 -19.26
N CYS A 565 -1.67 18.66 -18.73
CA CYS A 565 -2.57 17.70 -19.36
C CYS A 565 -4.01 18.17 -19.31
N TRP A 566 -4.45 18.69 -18.16
CA TRP A 566 -5.76 19.30 -18.03
C TRP A 566 -5.91 20.54 -18.93
N ASP A 567 -4.94 21.47 -18.86
CA ASP A 567 -4.95 22.71 -19.65
C ASP A 567 -4.93 22.44 -21.17
N ALA A 568 -4.43 21.29 -21.61
CA ALA A 568 -4.47 20.88 -23.02
C ALA A 568 -5.83 20.31 -23.43
N LEU A 569 -6.52 19.58 -22.54
CA LEU A 569 -7.86 19.05 -22.81
C LEU A 569 -8.88 20.18 -23.00
N THR A 570 -8.82 21.22 -22.16
CA THR A 570 -9.76 22.36 -22.21
C THR A 570 -9.62 23.22 -23.47
N LYS A 571 -8.50 23.08 -24.19
CA LYS A 571 -8.23 23.78 -25.46
C LYS A 571 -8.67 22.97 -26.68
N LEU A 572 -9.07 21.71 -26.52
CA LEU A 572 -9.60 20.92 -27.62
C LEU A 572 -10.97 21.47 -28.02
N ASN A 573 -11.18 21.65 -29.33
CA ASN A 573 -12.48 22.00 -29.87
C ASN A 573 -13.35 20.74 -29.92
N ILE A 574 -13.96 20.41 -28.80
CA ILE A 574 -14.91 19.32 -28.65
C ILE A 574 -16.31 19.95 -28.69
N ASP A 575 -17.12 19.54 -29.66
CA ASP A 575 -18.49 20.03 -29.77
C ASP A 575 -19.26 19.69 -28.50
N ILE A 576 -19.90 20.71 -27.91
CA ILE A 576 -20.74 20.50 -26.74
C ILE A 576 -22.03 19.85 -27.24
N PRO A 577 -22.40 18.64 -26.78
CA PRO A 577 -23.66 18.04 -27.18
C PRO A 577 -24.81 18.97 -26.80
N ASP A 578 -25.76 19.22 -27.72
CA ASP A 578 -26.94 20.05 -27.44
C ASP A 578 -27.68 19.55 -26.18
N SER A 579 -27.68 18.23 -25.97
CA SER A 579 -28.26 17.58 -24.79
C SER A 579 -27.58 17.95 -23.45
N LEU A 580 -26.37 18.51 -23.45
CA LEU A 580 -25.71 19.02 -22.24
C LEU A 580 -26.08 20.49 -21.94
N LEU A 581 -26.59 21.22 -22.95
CA LEU A 581 -26.98 22.63 -22.87
C LEU A 581 -28.48 22.81 -22.58
N ASP A 582 -29.27 21.76 -22.80
CA ASP A 582 -30.68 21.60 -22.40
C ASP A 582 -30.80 21.07 -20.96
#